data_AF-A0A914AFN7-F1
#
_entry.id   AF-A0A914AFN7-F1
#
_cell.length_a   1.000
_cell.length_b   1.000
_cell.length_c   1.000
_cell.angle_alpha   90.00
_cell.angle_beta   90.00
_cell.angle_gamma   90.00
#
_symmetry.space_group_name_H-M   'P 1'
#
loop_
_entity.id
_entity.type
_entity.pdbx_description
1 polymer ?
#
loop_
_entity_poly.entity_id
_entity_poly.type
_entity_poly.pdbx_seq_one_letter_code
_entity_poly.pdbx_strand_id
1 'polypeptide(L)'
;MGNNQGNRCLPIEGTRRRVEFEDNWFAEGRSRRAYRGTYHGDRRVEGNKCVVKLYKQEWCDRMGELAYRADIRASERAQEMAMAFKQKYPTIESIEFVQPEISKIDHSSAFKLLGFIPIHKRVKGKTTETKVTSKVMIPTGSTVAVERYLEGEFIRFLSNTGYQGEEVLDTLPSAFSHFTFHISNGQILVCDLKGLRWEHGYVFTDPAIHSQTAGDRPNYFGPTDLGVLGMIKFFQNHRCNELCEGFLKPDLVNIRPRHTSRARRITDRPESTYMQELERHSPVGFELLSSS
;
A
#
# COMPACT_ATOMS: atom_id res chain seq x y z
N MET A 1 30.90 -8.21 5.66
CA MET A 1 29.48 -7.96 5.32
C MET A 1 28.65 -8.64 6.40
N GLY A 2 28.15 -7.90 7.39
CA GLY A 2 27.50 -8.47 8.56
C GLY A 2 26.06 -8.87 8.26
N ASN A 3 25.69 -10.12 8.57
CA ASN A 3 24.32 -10.64 8.51
C ASN A 3 23.38 -9.78 9.36
N ASN A 4 22.62 -8.89 8.71
CA ASN A 4 21.59 -8.03 9.31
C ASN A 4 20.17 -8.64 9.24
N GLN A 5 20.03 -9.90 8.79
CA GLN A 5 18.76 -10.62 8.72
C GLN A 5 18.45 -11.23 10.10
N GLY A 6 17.75 -10.48 10.94
CA GLY A 6 17.43 -10.88 12.33
C GLY A 6 16.03 -11.47 12.50
N ASN A 7 15.17 -11.32 11.50
CA ASN A 7 13.73 -11.54 11.62
C ASN A 7 13.27 -12.64 10.67
N ARG A 8 12.43 -13.54 11.18
CA ARG A 8 11.94 -14.71 10.44
C ARG A 8 10.43 -14.67 10.37
N CYS A 9 9.89 -15.09 9.23
CA CYS A 9 8.48 -15.35 9.05
C CYS A 9 8.19 -16.85 9.10
N LEU A 10 6.96 -17.20 9.50
CA LEU A 10 6.38 -18.51 9.26
C LEU A 10 6.35 -18.81 7.75
N PRO A 11 6.25 -20.09 7.34
CA PRO A 11 6.03 -20.42 5.94
C PRO A 11 4.81 -19.68 5.40
N ILE A 12 4.93 -19.13 4.19
CA ILE A 12 3.80 -18.55 3.44
C ILE A 12 2.76 -19.65 3.25
N GLU A 13 1.50 -19.34 3.54
CA GLU A 13 0.39 -20.28 3.56
C GLU A 13 0.32 -21.10 2.25
N GLY A 14 0.13 -22.41 2.38
CA GLY A 14 0.09 -23.34 1.24
C GLY A 14 1.45 -23.62 0.58
N THR A 15 2.56 -23.14 1.14
CA THR A 15 3.90 -23.30 0.56
C THR A 15 4.95 -23.74 1.59
N ARG A 16 6.14 -24.12 1.10
CA ARG A 16 7.34 -24.33 1.94
C ARG A 16 8.21 -23.07 2.05
N ARG A 17 7.82 -21.98 1.39
CA ARG A 17 8.60 -20.74 1.31
C ARG A 17 8.56 -20.01 2.64
N ARG A 18 9.73 -19.74 3.20
CA ARG A 18 9.95 -18.90 4.38
C ARG A 18 10.69 -17.63 3.96
N VAL A 19 10.62 -16.61 4.80
CA VAL A 19 11.30 -15.33 4.57
C VAL A 19 12.11 -14.96 5.79
N GLU A 20 13.36 -14.56 5.57
CA GLU A 20 14.16 -13.83 6.54
C GLU A 20 14.29 -12.37 6.08
N PHE A 21 14.24 -11.41 6.99
CA PHE A 21 14.32 -9.99 6.64
C PHE A 21 15.11 -9.16 7.64
N GLU A 22 15.61 -8.03 7.14
CA GLU A 22 16.50 -7.12 7.86
C GLU A 22 15.80 -6.37 9.00
N ASP A 23 16.59 -5.90 9.95
CA ASP A 23 16.12 -5.04 11.04
C ASP A 23 15.82 -3.59 10.58
N ASN A 24 16.43 -3.14 9.50
CA ASN A 24 16.28 -1.76 9.02
C ASN A 24 15.30 -1.76 7.85
N TRP A 25 14.30 -0.89 7.91
CA TRP A 25 13.53 -0.61 6.70
C TRP A 25 14.39 0.26 5.78
N PHE A 26 14.33 -0.02 4.48
CA PHE A 26 15.07 0.78 3.49
C PHE A 26 14.17 1.82 2.83
N ALA A 27 12.86 1.73 3.01
CA ALA A 27 11.87 2.68 2.55
C ALA A 27 10.65 2.68 3.46
N GLU A 28 9.92 3.80 3.49
CA GLU A 28 8.61 3.87 4.11
C GLU A 28 7.65 4.74 3.29
N GLY A 29 6.37 4.40 3.35
CA GLY A 29 5.30 5.20 2.81
C GLY A 29 4.41 5.76 3.92
N ARG A 30 3.24 6.26 3.54
CA ARG A 30 2.24 6.76 4.48
C ARG A 30 1.79 5.71 5.49
N SER A 31 1.55 4.47 5.04
CA SER A 31 0.93 3.42 5.86
C SER A 31 1.85 2.29 6.26
N ARG A 32 2.93 2.06 5.51
CA ARG A 32 3.77 0.87 5.62
C ARG A 32 5.26 1.19 5.61
N ARG A 33 6.04 0.31 6.21
CA ARG A 33 7.51 0.26 6.11
C ARG A 33 7.90 -0.94 5.25
N ALA A 34 8.95 -0.80 4.46
CA ALA A 34 9.48 -1.83 3.57
C ALA A 34 10.89 -2.26 4.00
N TYR A 35 11.06 -3.56 4.18
CA TYR A 35 12.29 -4.20 4.63
C TYR A 35 12.84 -5.08 3.52
N ARG A 36 14.17 -5.18 3.42
CA ARG A 36 14.81 -6.15 2.53
C ARG A 36 14.71 -7.53 3.16
N GLY A 37 14.35 -8.51 2.35
CA GLY A 37 14.28 -9.90 2.77
C GLY A 37 14.84 -10.89 1.75
N THR A 38 14.88 -12.15 2.14
CA THR A 38 15.37 -13.27 1.34
C THR A 38 14.45 -14.48 1.51
N TYR A 39 14.09 -15.11 0.39
CA TYR A 39 13.29 -16.33 0.39
C TYR A 39 14.14 -17.56 0.71
N HIS A 40 13.54 -18.50 1.43
CA HIS A 40 14.13 -19.79 1.84
C HIS A 40 13.10 -20.92 1.77
N GLY A 41 13.55 -22.18 1.80
CA GLY A 41 12.71 -23.37 1.97
C GLY A 41 12.05 -23.93 0.70
N ASP A 42 12.18 -23.23 -0.43
CA ASP A 42 11.78 -23.71 -1.76
C ASP A 42 12.92 -23.48 -2.75
N ARG A 43 13.41 -24.57 -3.36
CA ARG A 43 14.56 -24.54 -4.30
C ARG A 43 14.38 -23.58 -5.47
N ARG A 44 13.15 -23.25 -5.86
CA ARG A 44 12.87 -22.35 -6.99
C ARG A 44 13.13 -20.88 -6.68
N VAL A 45 13.12 -20.51 -5.39
CA VAL A 45 13.29 -19.12 -4.94
C VAL A 45 14.33 -18.97 -3.83
N GLU A 46 15.04 -20.04 -3.46
CA GLU A 46 16.06 -20.03 -2.41
C GLU A 46 17.11 -18.95 -2.70
N GLY A 47 17.33 -18.04 -1.73
CA GLY A 47 18.28 -16.95 -1.87
C GLY A 47 17.78 -15.75 -2.68
N ASN A 48 16.61 -15.83 -3.32
CA ASN A 48 16.06 -14.69 -4.06
C ASN A 48 15.66 -13.56 -3.09
N LYS A 49 15.97 -12.32 -3.49
CA LYS A 49 15.57 -11.12 -2.74
C LYS A 49 14.05 -10.95 -2.75
N CYS A 50 13.52 -10.47 -1.63
CA CYS A 50 12.12 -10.05 -1.50
C CYS A 50 12.02 -8.73 -0.74
N VAL A 51 10.82 -8.15 -0.74
CA VAL A 51 10.44 -7.00 0.07
C VAL A 51 9.39 -7.46 1.06
N VAL A 52 9.65 -7.22 2.35
CA VAL A 52 8.67 -7.45 3.42
C VAL A 52 8.06 -6.11 3.80
N LYS A 53 6.73 -6.00 3.75
CA LYS A 53 5.98 -4.80 4.08
C LYS A 53 5.18 -5.00 5.36
N LEU A 54 5.32 -4.04 6.26
CA LEU A 54 4.59 -3.99 7.51
C LEU A 54 3.82 -2.70 7.64
N TYR A 55 2.55 -2.80 8.01
CA TYR A 55 1.77 -1.65 8.43
C TYR A 55 2.38 -1.00 9.69
N LYS A 56 2.37 0.34 9.73
CA LYS A 56 2.74 1.09 10.92
C LYS A 56 1.71 0.86 12.03
N GLN A 57 2.10 1.02 13.28
CA GLN A 57 1.31 0.61 14.46
C GLN A 57 -0.11 1.21 14.44
N GLU A 58 -0.22 2.49 14.08
CA GLU A 58 -1.48 3.22 13.99
C GLU A 58 -2.49 2.61 13.00
N TRP A 59 -1.99 1.93 11.95
CA TRP A 59 -2.83 1.22 10.98
C TRP A 59 -3.17 -0.18 11.45
N CYS A 60 -2.23 -0.86 12.12
CA CYS A 60 -2.48 -2.14 12.76
C CYS A 60 -3.56 -2.03 13.84
N ASP A 61 -3.52 -1.00 14.68
CA ASP A 61 -4.50 -0.78 15.75
C ASP A 61 -5.91 -0.49 15.19
N ARG A 62 -5.97 0.20 14.05
CA ARG A 62 -7.22 0.59 13.38
C ARG A 62 -7.85 -0.52 12.55
N MET A 63 -7.04 -1.27 11.81
CA MET A 63 -7.53 -2.18 10.76
C MET A 63 -7.10 -3.64 10.96
N GLY A 64 -6.03 -3.89 11.72
CA GLY A 64 -5.45 -5.22 11.89
C GLY A 64 -5.21 -5.93 10.55
N GLU A 65 -5.65 -7.19 10.45
CA GLU A 65 -5.52 -8.00 9.22
C GLU A 65 -6.38 -7.48 8.05
N LEU A 66 -7.38 -6.62 8.30
CA LEU A 66 -8.22 -6.07 7.22
C LEU A 66 -7.44 -5.18 6.26
N ALA A 67 -6.36 -4.54 6.73
CA ALA A 67 -5.49 -3.72 5.89
C ALA A 67 -4.77 -4.56 4.83
N TYR A 68 -4.20 -5.71 5.24
CA TYR A 68 -3.55 -6.65 4.32
C TYR A 68 -4.55 -7.25 3.33
N ARG A 69 -5.77 -7.58 3.78
CA ARG A 69 -6.83 -8.04 2.87
C ARG A 69 -7.22 -6.98 1.85
N ALA A 70 -7.16 -5.70 2.20
CA ALA A 70 -7.41 -4.62 1.26
C ALA A 70 -6.30 -4.49 0.21
N ASP A 71 -5.03 -4.62 0.61
CA ASP A 71 -3.89 -4.62 -0.31
C ASP A 71 -3.96 -5.78 -1.32
N ILE A 72 -4.32 -6.98 -0.86
CA ILE A 72 -4.54 -8.15 -1.74
C ILE A 72 -5.66 -7.85 -2.74
N ARG A 73 -6.84 -7.42 -2.26
CA ARG A 73 -7.97 -7.07 -3.13
C ARG A 73 -7.60 -6.02 -4.18
N ALA A 74 -6.85 -4.99 -3.78
CA ALA A 74 -6.40 -3.94 -4.69
C ALA A 74 -5.44 -4.49 -5.75
N SER A 75 -4.48 -5.33 -5.36
CA SER A 75 -3.49 -5.92 -6.26
C SER A 75 -4.10 -6.91 -7.24
N GLU A 76 -5.03 -7.76 -6.77
CA GLU A 76 -5.76 -8.71 -7.60
C GLU A 76 -6.65 -7.96 -8.60
N ARG A 77 -7.42 -6.98 -8.12
CA ARG A 77 -8.31 -6.21 -9.00
C ARG A 77 -7.55 -5.38 -10.03
N ALA A 78 -6.38 -4.84 -9.66
CA ALA A 78 -5.50 -4.15 -10.61
C ALA A 78 -4.96 -5.10 -11.68
N GLN A 79 -4.58 -6.33 -11.30
CA GLN A 79 -4.14 -7.35 -12.24
C GLN A 79 -5.25 -7.78 -13.20
N GLU A 80 -6.48 -7.94 -12.73
CA GLU A 80 -7.64 -8.20 -13.59
C GLU A 80 -7.84 -7.07 -14.62
N MET A 81 -7.71 -5.80 -14.19
CA MET A 81 -7.77 -4.65 -15.10
C MET A 81 -6.63 -4.67 -16.13
N ALA A 82 -5.43 -5.07 -15.73
CA ALA A 82 -4.28 -5.21 -16.64
C ALA A 82 -4.50 -6.31 -17.68
N MET A 83 -5.08 -7.44 -17.29
CA MET A 83 -5.46 -8.52 -18.21
C MET A 83 -6.52 -8.05 -19.21
N ALA A 84 -7.56 -7.34 -18.75
CA ALA A 84 -8.58 -6.77 -19.62
C ALA A 84 -8.00 -5.72 -20.60
N PHE A 85 -7.05 -4.90 -20.13
CA PHE A 85 -6.35 -3.93 -20.96
C PHE A 85 -5.54 -4.64 -22.06
N LYS A 86 -4.75 -5.66 -21.69
CA LYS A 86 -3.96 -6.44 -22.65
C LYS A 86 -4.83 -7.19 -23.66
N GLN A 87 -5.99 -7.70 -23.23
CA GLN A 87 -6.96 -8.33 -24.12
C GLN A 87 -7.52 -7.35 -25.14
N LYS A 88 -7.82 -6.12 -24.74
CA LYS A 88 -8.32 -5.06 -25.63
C LYS A 88 -7.22 -4.52 -26.57
N TYR A 89 -5.99 -4.44 -26.07
CA TYR A 89 -4.84 -3.85 -26.77
C TYR A 89 -3.66 -4.83 -26.84
N PRO A 90 -3.76 -5.90 -27.65
CA PRO A 90 -2.78 -6.99 -27.65
C PRO A 90 -1.39 -6.57 -28.13
N THR A 91 -1.29 -5.50 -28.93
CA THR A 91 -0.02 -4.96 -29.45
C THR A 91 0.66 -3.99 -28.49
N ILE A 92 -0.07 -3.48 -27.49
CA ILE A 92 0.48 -2.55 -26.49
C ILE A 92 1.30 -3.33 -25.46
N GLU A 93 2.31 -2.65 -24.93
CA GLU A 93 3.18 -3.11 -23.85
C GLU A 93 2.40 -3.72 -22.68
N SER A 94 2.98 -4.75 -22.06
CA SER A 94 2.32 -5.49 -20.98
C SER A 94 2.33 -4.70 -19.67
N ILE A 95 1.27 -4.83 -18.87
CA ILE A 95 1.21 -4.33 -17.49
C ILE A 95 1.01 -5.53 -16.58
N GLU A 96 1.86 -5.66 -15.57
CA GLU A 96 1.76 -6.67 -14.52
C GLU A 96 1.76 -5.99 -13.15
N PHE A 97 0.99 -6.54 -12.21
CA PHE A 97 0.99 -6.14 -10.80
C PHE A 97 1.55 -7.28 -9.94
N VAL A 98 2.59 -6.98 -9.18
CA VAL A 98 3.14 -7.88 -8.16
C VAL A 98 2.05 -8.17 -7.13
N GLN A 99 1.74 -9.45 -6.94
CA GLN A 99 0.78 -9.90 -5.94
C GLN A 99 1.50 -10.13 -4.60
N PRO A 100 1.05 -9.48 -3.51
CA PRO A 100 1.62 -9.70 -2.19
C PRO A 100 1.20 -11.07 -1.64
N GLU A 101 2.15 -11.77 -1.04
CA GLU A 101 1.91 -13.00 -0.29
C GLU A 101 1.85 -12.69 1.20
N ILE A 102 0.94 -13.32 1.94
CA ILE A 102 0.80 -13.06 3.37
C ILE A 102 1.57 -14.09 4.20
N SER A 103 2.27 -13.60 5.22
CA SER A 103 2.87 -14.43 6.26
C SER A 103 2.76 -13.75 7.62
N LYS A 104 3.25 -14.42 8.68
CA LYS A 104 3.35 -13.89 10.03
C LYS A 104 4.78 -13.98 10.53
N ILE A 105 5.20 -13.01 11.33
CA ILE A 105 6.50 -13.07 12.01
C ILE A 105 6.50 -14.26 12.98
N ASP A 106 7.51 -15.10 12.90
CA ASP A 106 7.66 -16.29 13.75
C ASP A 106 7.82 -15.90 15.23
N HIS A 107 7.21 -16.69 16.11
CA HIS A 107 7.32 -16.60 17.56
C HIS A 107 8.68 -17.06 18.11
N SER A 108 9.47 -17.80 17.33
CA SER A 108 10.64 -18.55 17.83
C SER A 108 11.92 -17.72 18.05
N SER A 109 11.93 -16.83 19.05
CA SER A 109 13.10 -16.65 19.96
C SER A 109 12.71 -16.08 21.33
N ALA A 110 11.67 -16.61 21.96
CA ALA A 110 11.42 -16.36 23.38
C ALA A 110 12.47 -17.12 24.20
N PHE A 111 13.54 -16.44 24.62
CA PHE A 111 14.40 -16.94 25.70
C PHE A 111 13.52 -17.03 26.94
N LYS A 112 13.21 -18.25 27.41
CA LYS A 112 12.59 -18.46 28.73
C LYS A 112 13.68 -18.22 29.78
N LEU A 113 13.86 -16.98 30.22
CA LEU A 113 14.66 -16.69 31.41
C LEU A 113 13.70 -16.41 32.59
N LEU A 114 13.72 -17.31 33.57
CA LEU A 114 12.90 -17.32 34.80
C LEU A 114 11.37 -17.27 34.60
N GLY A 115 10.79 -18.42 34.23
CA GLY A 115 9.56 -18.94 34.84
C GLY A 115 8.20 -18.31 34.53
N PHE A 116 8.01 -16.99 34.56
CA PHE A 116 6.64 -16.43 34.67
C PHE A 116 6.38 -15.08 33.97
N ILE A 117 7.31 -14.57 33.16
CA ILE A 117 7.07 -13.33 32.38
C ILE A 117 7.20 -13.63 30.88
N PRO A 118 6.12 -13.52 30.09
CA PRO A 118 6.20 -13.59 28.63
C PRO A 118 6.99 -12.37 28.11
N ILE A 119 8.28 -12.56 27.84
CA ILE A 119 9.06 -11.56 27.10
C ILE A 119 8.70 -11.74 25.63
N HIS A 120 7.75 -10.96 25.13
CA HIS A 120 7.49 -10.89 23.69
C HIS A 120 8.81 -10.55 22.99
N LYS A 121 9.32 -11.44 22.12
CA LYS A 121 10.46 -11.11 21.26
C LYS A 121 10.02 -9.91 20.43
N ARG A 122 10.78 -8.84 20.48
CA ARG A 122 10.51 -7.62 19.74
C ARG A 122 11.50 -7.56 18.59
N VAL A 123 10.98 -7.62 17.36
CA VAL A 123 11.78 -7.47 16.14
C VAL A 123 12.24 -6.00 16.06
N LYS A 124 13.52 -5.76 15.76
CA LYS A 124 14.05 -4.41 15.61
C LYS A 124 13.57 -3.86 14.27
N GLY A 125 12.93 -2.69 14.29
CA GLY A 125 12.82 -1.77 13.18
C GLY A 125 13.69 -0.55 13.48
N LYS A 126 14.64 -0.16 12.61
CA LYS A 126 15.35 1.12 12.74
C LYS A 126 15.27 1.95 11.46
N THR A 127 15.18 3.27 11.65
CA THR A 127 15.30 4.29 10.61
C THR A 127 16.75 4.41 10.15
N THR A 128 16.98 4.50 8.84
CA THR A 128 18.32 4.64 8.24
C THR A 128 18.92 6.04 8.39
N GLU A 129 18.12 7.09 8.64
CA GLU A 129 18.53 8.48 8.38
C GLU A 129 18.72 9.38 9.60
N THR A 130 18.35 8.98 10.81
CA THR A 130 18.51 9.85 11.98
C THR A 130 19.54 9.27 12.95
N LYS A 131 20.45 10.13 13.44
CA LYS A 131 21.37 9.85 14.57
C LYS A 131 20.65 9.46 15.88
N VAL A 132 19.32 9.31 15.84
CA VAL A 132 18.44 8.82 16.89
C VAL A 132 17.97 7.42 16.47
N THR A 133 18.58 6.38 17.05
CA THR A 133 18.12 5.01 16.85
C THR A 133 16.82 4.76 17.62
N SER A 134 15.70 5.27 17.11
CA SER A 134 14.38 4.91 17.61
C SER A 134 14.14 3.43 17.30
N LYS A 135 14.20 2.57 18.32
CA LYS A 135 13.87 1.15 18.18
C LYS A 135 12.35 1.02 18.04
N VAL A 136 11.86 0.87 16.81
CA VAL A 136 10.50 0.39 16.60
C VAL A 136 10.49 -1.09 16.93
N MET A 137 9.58 -1.51 17.79
CA MET A 137 9.45 -2.89 18.23
C MET A 137 8.24 -3.51 17.55
N ILE A 138 8.46 -4.47 16.65
CA ILE A 138 7.38 -5.18 15.96
C ILE A 138 7.02 -6.45 16.76
N PRO A 139 5.74 -6.69 17.10
CA PRO A 139 5.31 -7.89 17.79
C PRO A 139 5.55 -9.18 16.98
N THR A 140 5.93 -10.28 17.66
CA THR A 140 5.85 -11.62 17.04
C THR A 140 4.41 -11.97 16.70
N GLY A 141 4.21 -12.74 15.63
CA GLY A 141 2.87 -13.07 15.14
C GLY A 141 2.23 -11.96 14.30
N SER A 142 2.84 -10.77 14.21
CA SER A 142 2.38 -9.71 13.31
C SER A 142 2.34 -10.21 11.87
N THR A 143 1.23 -9.93 11.21
CA THR A 143 1.04 -10.17 9.77
C THR A 143 1.98 -9.27 8.97
N VAL A 144 2.51 -9.81 7.88
CA VAL A 144 3.35 -9.11 6.90
C VAL A 144 2.90 -9.44 5.49
N ALA A 145 3.12 -8.51 4.56
CA ALA A 145 3.03 -8.77 3.13
C ALA A 145 4.44 -8.97 2.57
N VAL A 146 4.62 -9.99 1.73
CA VAL A 146 5.89 -10.35 1.10
C VAL A 146 5.71 -10.24 -0.40
N GLU A 147 6.62 -9.52 -1.06
CA GLU A 147 6.63 -9.35 -2.50
C GLU A 147 8.00 -9.69 -3.07
N ARG A 148 8.06 -10.13 -4.33
CA ARG A 148 9.33 -10.28 -5.03
C ARG A 148 10.04 -8.93 -5.12
N TYR A 149 11.37 -8.94 -4.98
CA TYR A 149 12.15 -7.73 -5.17
C TYR A 149 12.15 -7.34 -6.65
N LEU A 150 11.90 -6.06 -6.93
CA LEU A 150 12.00 -5.50 -8.27
C LEU A 150 13.40 -4.91 -8.45
N GLU A 151 14.27 -5.64 -9.16
CA GLU A 151 15.65 -5.21 -9.43
C GLU A 151 15.66 -4.26 -10.63
N GLY A 152 15.96 -2.98 -10.40
CA GLY A 152 16.01 -1.96 -11.44
C GLY A 152 15.75 -0.56 -10.89
N GLU A 153 15.61 0.40 -11.79
CA GLU A 153 15.23 1.78 -11.45
C GLU A 153 13.74 1.83 -11.08
N PHE A 154 13.46 2.13 -9.82
CA PHE A 154 12.10 2.21 -9.31
C PHE A 154 11.51 3.60 -9.57
N ILE A 155 10.46 3.65 -10.39
CA ILE A 155 9.82 4.89 -10.84
C ILE A 155 8.40 4.96 -10.30
N ARG A 156 7.97 6.15 -9.85
CA ARG A 156 6.57 6.46 -9.52
C ARG A 156 5.95 7.25 -10.67
N PHE A 157 5.14 6.60 -11.48
CA PHE A 157 4.48 7.19 -12.65
C PHE A 157 3.28 8.04 -12.23
N LEU A 158 2.43 7.47 -11.37
CA LEU A 158 1.23 8.11 -10.85
C LEU A 158 1.19 8.00 -9.33
N SER A 159 0.59 8.98 -8.68
CA SER A 159 0.23 8.92 -7.26
C SER A 159 -1.28 8.68 -7.08
N ASN A 160 -1.69 8.31 -5.87
CA ASN A 160 -3.11 8.23 -5.52
C ASN A 160 -3.79 9.60 -5.29
N THR A 161 -3.04 10.70 -5.24
CA THR A 161 -3.59 12.06 -5.03
C THR A 161 -3.75 12.85 -6.33
N GLY A 162 -3.43 12.26 -7.48
CA GLY A 162 -3.54 12.91 -8.79
C GLY A 162 -2.25 13.57 -9.28
N TYR A 163 -1.16 13.55 -8.50
CA TYR A 163 0.17 13.94 -8.99
C TYR A 163 0.66 12.92 -10.04
N GLN A 164 1.15 13.45 -11.16
CA GLN A 164 1.86 12.75 -12.23
C GLN A 164 3.33 13.16 -12.15
N GLY A 165 4.26 12.20 -12.27
CA GLY A 165 5.68 12.52 -12.25
C GLY A 165 6.05 13.49 -13.38
N GLU A 166 6.68 14.61 -13.05
CA GLU A 166 7.01 15.69 -14.00
C GLU A 166 7.95 15.25 -15.13
N GLU A 167 8.75 14.19 -14.91
CA GLU A 167 9.79 13.72 -15.84
C GLU A 167 9.33 12.59 -16.78
N VAL A 168 8.10 12.09 -16.64
CA VAL A 168 7.69 10.88 -17.35
C VAL A 168 6.77 11.22 -18.53
N LEU A 169 7.37 11.33 -19.72
CA LEU A 169 6.68 11.42 -21.02
C LEU A 169 5.81 10.18 -21.35
N ASP A 170 5.78 9.20 -20.45
CA ASP A 170 5.09 7.94 -20.63
C ASP A 170 3.59 8.07 -20.36
N THR A 171 2.83 7.96 -21.44
CA THR A 171 1.39 8.18 -21.41
C THR A 171 0.61 6.89 -21.11
N LEU A 172 1.25 5.72 -21.17
CA LEU A 172 0.58 4.44 -21.01
C LEU A 172 0.03 4.22 -19.59
N PRO A 173 0.79 4.45 -18.50
CA PRO A 173 0.26 4.27 -17.15
C PRO A 173 -0.97 5.16 -16.89
N SER A 174 -0.95 6.40 -17.40
CA SER A 174 -2.06 7.34 -17.32
C SER A 174 -3.28 6.87 -18.12
N ALA A 175 -3.07 6.38 -19.35
CA ALA A 175 -4.12 5.78 -20.17
C ALA A 175 -4.71 4.50 -19.52
N PHE A 176 -3.87 3.67 -18.89
CA PHE A 176 -4.31 2.48 -18.17
C PHE A 176 -5.23 2.85 -17.01
N SER A 177 -4.86 3.84 -16.18
CA SER A 177 -5.74 4.36 -15.13
C SER A 177 -7.09 4.85 -15.69
N HIS A 178 -7.08 5.60 -16.79
CA HIS A 178 -8.32 6.05 -17.46
C HIS A 178 -9.13 4.86 -18.01
N PHE A 179 -8.48 3.87 -18.62
CA PHE A 179 -9.11 2.63 -19.07
C PHE A 179 -9.83 1.91 -17.93
N THR A 180 -9.23 1.81 -16.74
CA THR A 180 -9.87 1.13 -15.59
C THR A 180 -11.16 1.81 -15.17
N PHE A 181 -11.23 3.14 -15.24
CA PHE A 181 -12.45 3.90 -15.03
C PHE A 181 -13.47 3.65 -16.14
N HIS A 182 -13.04 3.63 -17.39
CA HIS A 182 -13.91 3.38 -18.52
C HIS A 182 -14.53 1.97 -18.52
N ILE A 183 -13.70 0.93 -18.42
CA ILE A 183 -14.18 -0.46 -18.50
C ILE A 183 -15.02 -0.86 -17.28
N SER A 184 -14.82 -0.20 -16.14
CA SER A 184 -15.64 -0.39 -14.95
C SER A 184 -16.90 0.48 -14.93
N ASN A 185 -17.21 1.23 -16.01
CA ASN A 185 -18.33 2.17 -16.06
C ASN A 185 -18.32 3.17 -14.88
N GLY A 186 -17.15 3.71 -14.59
CA GLY A 186 -16.92 4.70 -13.54
C GLY A 186 -16.89 4.16 -12.11
N GLN A 187 -16.97 2.84 -11.90
CA GLN A 187 -17.03 2.26 -10.56
C GLN A 187 -15.68 2.28 -9.82
N ILE A 188 -14.57 2.10 -10.54
CA ILE A 188 -13.23 2.07 -9.93
C ILE A 188 -12.20 2.81 -10.80
N LEU A 189 -11.11 3.24 -10.17
CA LEU A 189 -9.94 3.80 -10.86
C LEU A 189 -8.66 3.29 -10.20
N VAL A 190 -7.84 2.55 -10.94
CA VAL A 190 -6.51 2.09 -10.48
C VAL A 190 -5.52 3.25 -10.61
N CYS A 191 -4.74 3.51 -9.56
CA CYS A 191 -3.75 4.57 -9.48
C CYS A 191 -2.57 4.16 -8.57
N ASP A 192 -1.74 5.12 -8.17
CA ASP A 192 -0.47 4.88 -7.46
C ASP A 192 0.46 3.91 -8.21
N LEU A 193 0.54 4.07 -9.54
CA LEU A 193 1.34 3.21 -10.42
C LEU A 193 2.83 3.51 -10.22
N LYS A 194 3.53 2.56 -9.58
CA LYS A 194 4.95 2.64 -9.24
C LYS A 194 5.60 1.27 -9.37
N GLY A 195 6.84 1.22 -9.85
CA GLY A 195 7.53 -0.04 -10.14
C GLY A 195 8.61 0.15 -11.19
N LEU A 196 8.74 -0.82 -12.09
CA LEU A 196 9.75 -0.83 -13.14
C LEU A 196 9.14 -0.64 -14.52
N ARG A 197 9.87 0.09 -15.39
CA ARG A 197 9.71 0.06 -16.84
C ARG A 197 10.83 -0.79 -17.44
N TRP A 198 10.46 -1.77 -18.25
CA TRP A 198 11.38 -2.64 -19.01
C TRP A 198 11.01 -2.62 -20.50
N GLU A 199 11.82 -3.27 -21.33
CA GLU A 199 11.68 -3.25 -22.80
C GLU A 199 10.28 -3.65 -23.30
N HIS A 200 9.54 -4.48 -22.55
CA HIS A 200 8.23 -5.01 -22.97
C HIS A 200 7.07 -4.60 -22.05
N GLY A 201 7.24 -3.53 -21.27
CA GLY A 201 6.17 -2.84 -20.55
C GLY A 201 6.45 -2.46 -19.10
N TYR A 202 5.57 -2.86 -18.18
CA TYR A 202 5.57 -2.33 -16.81
C TYR A 202 5.28 -3.43 -15.80
N VAL A 203 6.05 -3.42 -14.72
CA VAL A 203 5.78 -4.22 -13.53
C VAL A 203 5.55 -3.27 -12.37
N PHE A 204 4.30 -3.17 -11.92
CA PHE A 204 3.89 -2.31 -10.82
C PHE A 204 3.72 -3.10 -9.52
N THR A 205 3.77 -2.40 -8.40
CA THR A 205 3.54 -2.94 -7.06
C THR A 205 2.72 -1.94 -6.24
N ASP A 206 1.98 -2.45 -5.25
CA ASP A 206 1.19 -1.64 -4.31
C ASP A 206 0.24 -0.63 -5.01
N PRO A 207 -0.62 -1.08 -5.93
CA PRO A 207 -1.60 -0.17 -6.53
C PRO A 207 -2.57 0.34 -5.48
N ALA A 208 -3.07 1.56 -5.70
CA ALA A 208 -4.26 2.06 -5.02
C ALA A 208 -5.45 1.99 -5.97
N ILE A 209 -6.64 1.75 -5.42
CA ILE A 209 -7.89 1.80 -6.19
C ILE A 209 -8.83 2.78 -5.52
N HIS A 210 -9.26 3.80 -6.28
CA HIS A 210 -10.37 4.65 -5.87
C HIS A 210 -11.68 3.97 -6.27
N SER A 211 -12.67 3.93 -5.37
CA SER A 211 -13.96 3.28 -5.62
C SER A 211 -15.16 4.23 -5.46
N GLN A 212 -16.25 3.98 -6.20
CA GLN A 212 -17.46 4.80 -6.11
C GLN A 212 -18.26 4.56 -4.81
N THR A 213 -17.87 3.62 -3.95
CA THR A 213 -18.68 3.06 -2.86
C THR A 213 -19.48 4.11 -2.08
N ALA A 214 -20.76 4.25 -2.45
CA ALA A 214 -21.74 5.05 -1.74
C ALA A 214 -22.40 4.13 -0.69
N GLY A 215 -22.39 4.53 0.58
CA GLY A 215 -23.27 3.93 1.59
C GLY A 215 -22.56 3.16 2.69
N ASP A 216 -21.97 2.00 2.42
CA ASP A 216 -21.85 1.00 3.50
C ASP A 216 -20.42 0.66 3.95
N ARG A 217 -19.41 0.94 3.13
CA ARG A 217 -17.99 0.77 3.48
C ARG A 217 -17.12 1.80 2.76
N PRO A 218 -16.91 3.01 3.33
CA PRO A 218 -15.90 3.90 2.79
C PRO A 218 -14.55 3.16 2.76
N ASN A 219 -13.82 3.29 1.64
CA ASN A 219 -12.47 2.78 1.46
C ASN A 219 -12.37 1.23 1.37
N TYR A 220 -13.17 0.61 0.50
CA TYR A 220 -13.17 -0.84 0.29
C TYR A 220 -11.79 -1.40 -0.08
N PHE A 221 -11.00 -0.62 -0.84
CA PHE A 221 -9.63 -0.95 -1.22
C PHE A 221 -8.58 -0.42 -0.23
N GLY A 222 -9.00 -0.16 1.00
CA GLY A 222 -8.10 0.19 2.09
C GLY A 222 -7.76 1.67 2.13
N PRO A 223 -6.76 2.05 2.94
CA PRO A 223 -6.56 3.43 3.38
C PRO A 223 -6.12 4.42 2.29
N THR A 224 -5.72 3.91 1.13
CA THR A 224 -5.31 4.72 -0.03
C THR A 224 -6.45 4.99 -1.02
N ASP A 225 -7.61 4.34 -0.83
CA ASP A 225 -8.85 4.63 -1.57
C ASP A 225 -9.43 5.97 -1.09
N LEU A 226 -9.36 6.98 -1.96
CA LEU A 226 -9.92 8.32 -1.71
C LEU A 226 -11.31 8.49 -2.33
N GLY A 227 -11.89 7.38 -2.80
CA GLY A 227 -13.19 7.31 -3.47
C GLY A 227 -13.33 8.26 -4.66
N VAL A 228 -14.54 8.77 -4.84
CA VAL A 228 -14.89 9.69 -5.93
C VAL A 228 -13.99 10.94 -5.96
N LEU A 229 -13.52 11.41 -4.80
CA LEU A 229 -12.60 12.56 -4.75
C LEU A 229 -11.24 12.24 -5.36
N GLY A 230 -10.72 11.04 -5.11
CA GLY A 230 -9.51 10.55 -5.76
C GLY A 230 -9.67 10.45 -7.27
N MET A 231 -10.82 9.97 -7.75
CA MET A 231 -11.13 9.91 -9.17
C MET A 231 -11.17 11.30 -9.81
N ILE A 232 -11.85 12.26 -9.19
CA ILE A 232 -11.93 13.64 -9.69
C ILE A 232 -10.52 14.25 -9.77
N LYS A 233 -9.69 14.09 -8.73
CA LYS A 233 -8.31 14.60 -8.72
C LYS A 233 -7.45 14.00 -9.83
N PHE A 234 -7.60 12.70 -10.13
CA PHE A 234 -6.95 12.10 -11.28
C PHE A 234 -7.36 12.81 -12.57
N PHE A 235 -8.67 12.94 -12.83
CA PHE A 235 -9.17 13.52 -14.08
C PHE A 235 -8.92 15.03 -14.23
N GLN A 236 -8.74 15.77 -13.14
CA GLN A 236 -8.32 17.17 -13.18
C GLN A 236 -6.89 17.34 -13.73
N ASN A 237 -6.03 16.35 -13.51
CA ASN A 237 -4.63 16.39 -13.95
C ASN A 237 -4.38 15.52 -15.19
N HIS A 238 -5.26 14.58 -15.49
CA HIS A 238 -5.13 13.67 -16.64
C HIS A 238 -5.31 14.40 -17.96
N ARG A 239 -4.33 14.25 -18.85
CA ARG A 239 -4.44 14.63 -20.26
C ARG A 239 -4.60 13.36 -21.08
N CYS A 240 -5.74 13.23 -21.76
CA CYS A 240 -5.99 12.11 -22.65
C CYS A 240 -4.92 12.06 -23.76
N ASN A 241 -4.55 10.85 -24.14
CA ASN A 241 -3.72 10.55 -25.31
C ASN A 241 -4.53 9.67 -26.29
N GLU A 242 -3.87 9.18 -27.35
CA GLU A 242 -4.49 8.33 -28.37
C GLU A 242 -5.17 7.07 -27.83
N LEU A 243 -4.66 6.48 -26.74
CA LEU A 243 -5.28 5.29 -26.14
C LEU A 243 -6.58 5.62 -25.40
N CYS A 244 -6.77 6.88 -25.00
CA CYS A 244 -7.94 7.34 -24.26
C CYS A 244 -9.14 7.65 -25.16
N GLU A 245 -9.01 7.53 -26.49
CA GLU A 245 -10.07 7.87 -27.42
C GLU A 245 -11.36 7.06 -27.14
N GLY A 246 -12.48 7.77 -27.00
CA GLY A 246 -13.78 7.16 -26.68
C GLY A 246 -13.95 6.67 -25.24
N PHE A 247 -12.98 6.86 -24.35
CA PHE A 247 -13.12 6.45 -22.95
C PHE A 247 -14.07 7.36 -22.17
N LEU A 248 -14.81 6.75 -21.24
CA LEU A 248 -15.67 7.46 -20.31
C LEU A 248 -14.82 8.38 -19.43
N LYS A 249 -15.31 9.59 -19.17
CA LYS A 249 -14.72 10.55 -18.24
C LYS A 249 -15.83 11.20 -17.41
N PRO A 250 -15.58 11.56 -16.15
CA PRO A 250 -16.55 12.30 -15.36
C PRO A 250 -16.81 13.67 -15.99
N ASP A 251 -18.06 14.13 -15.92
CA ASP A 251 -18.39 15.51 -16.26
C ASP A 251 -17.90 16.43 -15.13
N LEU A 252 -16.71 17.00 -15.31
CA LEU A 252 -16.08 17.89 -14.35
C LEU A 252 -16.74 19.27 -14.28
N VAL A 253 -17.49 19.68 -15.31
CA VAL A 253 -18.13 21.00 -15.40
C VAL A 253 -19.39 21.05 -14.52
N ASN A 254 -20.11 19.93 -14.42
CA ASN A 254 -21.36 19.84 -13.65
C ASN A 254 -21.20 19.35 -12.20
N ILE A 255 -19.97 19.28 -11.68
CA ILE A 255 -19.74 18.98 -10.25
C ILE A 255 -20.16 20.20 -9.41
N ARG A 256 -21.45 20.29 -9.09
CA ARG A 256 -22.03 21.39 -8.31
C ARG A 256 -21.32 21.54 -6.96
N PRO A 257 -21.24 22.77 -6.41
CA PRO A 257 -20.66 23.03 -5.09
C PRO A 257 -21.25 22.23 -3.94
N ARG A 258 -22.41 21.57 -4.08
CA ARG A 258 -22.94 20.64 -3.07
C ARG A 258 -22.18 19.31 -2.98
N HIS A 259 -21.67 18.80 -4.11
CA HIS A 259 -20.75 17.66 -4.13
C HIS A 259 -19.34 18.08 -3.71
N THR A 260 -18.91 19.29 -4.10
CA THR A 260 -17.64 19.85 -3.66
C THR A 260 -17.69 20.51 -2.29
N SER A 261 -18.83 20.73 -1.62
CA SER A 261 -18.92 21.23 -0.24
C SER A 261 -19.02 20.11 0.77
N ARG A 262 -19.51 18.93 0.38
CA ARG A 262 -19.19 17.69 1.09
C ARG A 262 -17.71 17.36 0.91
N ALA A 263 -17.14 17.55 -0.29
CA ALA A 263 -15.69 17.44 -0.51
C ALA A 263 -14.84 18.51 0.21
N ARG A 264 -15.23 19.78 0.18
CA ARG A 264 -14.56 20.91 0.86
C ARG A 264 -14.71 20.79 2.36
N ARG A 265 -15.86 20.35 2.90
CA ARG A 265 -15.95 20.04 4.34
C ARG A 265 -15.06 18.86 4.74
N ILE A 266 -14.68 17.98 3.80
CA ILE A 266 -13.72 16.89 4.02
C ILE A 266 -12.26 17.37 3.88
N THR A 267 -11.98 18.32 2.96
CA THR A 267 -10.62 18.82 2.67
C THR A 267 -10.21 20.10 3.39
N ASP A 268 -11.16 20.95 3.82
CA ASP A 268 -10.93 22.23 4.52
C ASP A 268 -11.14 22.12 6.04
N ARG A 269 -11.51 20.94 6.55
CA ARG A 269 -11.23 20.63 7.95
C ARG A 269 -9.76 20.16 8.00
N PRO A 270 -8.93 20.64 8.95
CA PRO A 270 -7.54 20.20 9.05
C PRO A 270 -7.53 18.67 9.08
N GLU A 271 -6.93 18.06 8.05
CA GLU A 271 -6.72 16.61 7.89
C GLU A 271 -7.79 15.73 8.56
N SER A 272 -9.05 15.87 8.13
CA SER A 272 -10.12 15.66 9.10
C SER A 272 -10.68 14.25 9.27
N THR A 273 -10.78 13.93 10.56
CA THR A 273 -11.84 13.15 11.22
C THR A 273 -11.80 11.62 11.23
N TYR A 274 -10.86 10.94 10.56
CA TYR A 274 -10.59 9.52 10.89
C TYR A 274 -9.26 9.32 11.67
N MET A 275 -8.35 10.31 11.64
CA MET A 275 -7.09 10.25 12.41
C MET A 275 -7.24 10.77 13.85
N GLN A 276 -8.17 11.69 14.14
CA GLN A 276 -8.28 12.32 15.46
C GLN A 276 -9.09 11.52 16.50
N GLU A 277 -9.89 10.54 16.11
CA GLU A 277 -10.64 9.70 17.08
C GLU A 277 -9.79 8.60 17.72
N LEU A 278 -8.60 8.31 17.18
CA LEU A 278 -7.67 7.34 17.74
C LEU A 278 -6.62 7.98 18.67
N GLU A 279 -6.56 9.30 18.76
CA GLU A 279 -5.68 10.02 19.71
C GLU A 279 -6.36 10.29 21.07
N ARG A 280 -7.67 10.01 21.23
CA ARG A 280 -8.42 10.35 22.46
C ARG A 280 -8.64 9.23 23.48
N HIS A 281 -8.16 8.01 23.23
CA HIS A 281 -8.25 6.92 24.22
C HIS A 281 -6.96 6.10 24.08
N SER A 282 -5.96 6.13 24.97
CA SER A 282 -5.92 6.15 26.44
C SER A 282 -4.43 6.23 26.89
N PRO A 283 -4.03 6.19 28.18
CA PRO A 283 -4.28 7.11 29.30
C PRO A 283 -2.96 7.60 29.96
N VAL A 284 -2.89 8.87 30.33
CA VAL A 284 -2.03 9.40 31.43
C VAL A 284 -2.81 10.64 31.89
N GLY A 285 -3.29 10.83 33.12
CA GLY A 285 -2.82 10.47 34.45
C GLY A 285 -2.98 11.75 35.28
N PHE A 286 -3.80 11.70 36.33
CA PHE A 286 -3.80 12.57 37.53
C PHE A 286 -3.59 14.09 37.38
N GLU A 287 -4.57 14.91 37.77
CA GLU A 287 -4.62 15.62 39.06
C GLU A 287 -5.84 16.55 39.19
N LEU A 288 -6.08 16.94 40.44
CA LEU A 288 -7.28 17.48 41.07
C LEU A 288 -7.61 18.95 40.76
N LEU A 289 -8.76 19.35 41.34
CA LEU A 289 -9.21 20.69 41.74
C LEU A 289 -10.03 21.45 40.67
N SER A 290 -11.13 22.14 40.96
CA SER A 290 -12.04 22.33 42.09
C SER A 290 -12.98 23.46 41.64
N SER A 291 -14.25 23.44 42.04
CA SER A 291 -15.14 24.62 42.18
C SER A 291 -15.53 25.34 40.87
N SER A 292 -16.79 25.62 40.57
CA SER A 292 -17.90 26.11 41.39
C SER A 292 -19.22 25.83 40.68
#